data_AF-A0A528A357-F1
#
_entry.id   AF-A0A528A357-F1
#
_cell.length_a   1.000
_cell.length_b   1.000
_cell.length_c   1.000
_cell.angle_alpha   90.00
_cell.angle_beta   90.00
_cell.angle_gamma   90.00
#
_symmetry.space_group_name_H-M   'P 1'
#
loop_
_entity.id
_entity.type
_entity.pdbx_description
1 polymer ?
#
loop_
_entity_poly.entity_id
_entity_poly.type
_entity_poly.pdbx_seq_one_letter_code
_entity_poly.pdbx_strand_id
1 'polypeptide(L)'
;LPEGAAEIVPMDGFHYDDVVLEQRGLRARKGAPETFDFAGFETLLKRIRAAEPDIAIPVFDRSMELSRAAASIIAADTKFILVEGNYLLLDEEPWSRLAPLFDFSIFVDVPRAELERRLLERWHEHGRSDEDARAWIASNDMPNIDRVLARRRPADLVIGDHA
;
A
#
# COMPACT_ATOMS: atom_id res chain seq x y z
N LEU A 1 -9.09 12.52 -19.46
CA LEU A 1 -8.63 11.34 -20.23
C LEU A 1 -9.86 10.51 -20.58
N PRO A 2 -9.88 9.76 -21.69
CA PRO A 2 -10.97 8.82 -21.96
C PRO A 2 -11.07 7.77 -20.84
N GLU A 3 -12.25 7.20 -20.65
CA GLU A 3 -12.47 6.08 -19.73
C GLU A 3 -11.54 4.90 -20.10
N GLY A 4 -10.99 4.20 -19.10
CA GLY A 4 -10.00 3.13 -19.29
C GLY A 4 -8.58 3.61 -19.64
N ALA A 5 -8.34 4.92 -19.77
CA ALA A 5 -6.99 5.42 -20.00
C ALA A 5 -6.07 5.29 -18.78
N ALA A 6 -6.64 5.14 -17.58
CA ALA A 6 -5.92 5.02 -16.34
C ALA A 6 -6.53 3.94 -15.43
N GLU A 7 -5.69 3.13 -14.82
CA GLU A 7 -6.10 2.09 -13.86
C GLU A 7 -5.29 2.18 -12.56
N ILE A 8 -5.88 1.73 -11.46
CA ILE A 8 -5.25 1.72 -10.13
C ILE A 8 -4.74 0.32 -9.81
N VAL A 9 -3.51 0.24 -9.28
CA VAL A 9 -2.93 -0.98 -8.74
C VAL A 9 -2.68 -0.78 -7.25
N PRO A 10 -3.62 -1.20 -6.39
CA PRO A 10 -3.46 -1.05 -4.95
C PRO A 10 -2.48 -2.10 -4.40
N MET A 11 -1.47 -1.64 -3.67
CA MET A 11 -0.52 -2.51 -2.94
C MET A 11 -1.22 -3.44 -1.95
N ASP A 12 -2.39 -3.04 -1.42
CA ASP A 12 -3.14 -3.81 -0.43
C ASP A 12 -3.57 -5.19 -0.93
N GLY A 13 -3.75 -5.37 -2.24
CA GLY A 13 -4.02 -6.67 -2.85
C GLY A 13 -2.88 -7.68 -2.64
N PHE A 14 -1.71 -7.25 -2.18
CA PHE A 14 -0.57 -8.11 -1.89
C PHE A 14 -0.40 -8.41 -0.40
N HIS A 15 -1.36 -8.08 0.46
CA HIS A 15 -1.33 -8.57 1.84
C HIS A 15 -1.32 -10.09 1.90
N TYR A 16 -0.49 -10.65 2.78
CA TYR A 16 -0.65 -12.03 3.17
C TYR A 16 -1.97 -12.23 3.93
N ASP A 17 -2.57 -13.39 3.71
CA ASP A 17 -3.72 -13.86 4.49
C ASP A 17 -3.37 -13.98 5.98
N ASP A 18 -4.37 -13.79 6.84
CA ASP A 18 -4.20 -13.87 8.29
C ASP A 18 -3.60 -15.20 8.74
N VAL A 19 -3.94 -16.32 8.10
CA VAL A 19 -3.38 -17.65 8.39
C VAL A 19 -1.86 -17.67 8.16
N VAL A 20 -1.39 -17.03 7.09
CA VAL A 20 0.04 -16.94 6.79
C VAL A 20 0.74 -16.01 7.79
N LEU A 21 0.10 -14.90 8.16
CA LEU A 21 0.65 -13.97 9.16
C LEU A 21 0.75 -14.60 10.55
N GLU A 22 -0.22 -15.41 10.96
CA GLU A 22 -0.19 -16.17 12.22
C GLU A 22 0.97 -17.17 12.23
N GLN A 23 1.13 -17.96 11.15
CA GLN A 23 2.25 -18.90 11.01
C GLN A 23 3.62 -18.21 11.07
N ARG A 24 3.71 -16.97 10.58
CA ARG A 24 4.93 -16.15 10.62
C ARG A 24 5.11 -15.34 11.90
N GLY A 25 4.13 -15.35 12.81
CA GLY A 25 4.15 -14.52 14.02
C GLY A 25 4.01 -13.02 13.75
N LEU A 26 3.47 -12.63 12.59
CA LEU A 26 3.36 -11.25 12.12
C LEU A 26 1.94 -10.69 12.19
N ARG A 27 0.97 -11.45 12.72
CA ARG A 27 -0.44 -11.03 12.78
C ARG A 27 -0.67 -9.71 13.54
N ALA A 28 0.11 -9.48 14.61
CA ALA A 28 0.08 -8.25 15.39
C ALA A 28 0.72 -7.05 14.67
N ARG A 29 1.42 -7.30 13.56
CA ARG A 29 2.07 -6.30 12.70
C ARG A 29 1.41 -6.19 11.33
N LYS A 30 0.18 -6.72 11.15
CA LYS A 30 -0.56 -6.63 9.88
C LYS A 30 -0.59 -5.18 9.41
N GLY A 31 -0.16 -4.98 8.16
CA GLY A 31 0.03 -3.66 7.56
C GLY A 31 1.47 -3.19 7.52
N ALA A 32 2.42 -3.82 8.23
CA ALA A 32 3.86 -3.54 8.14
C ALA A 32 4.46 -4.06 6.81
N PRO A 33 5.63 -3.54 6.36
CA PRO A 33 6.25 -3.94 5.09
C PRO A 33 6.41 -5.46 4.92
N GLU A 34 6.81 -6.17 5.99
CA GLU A 34 6.99 -7.62 5.99
C GLU A 34 5.70 -8.45 5.94
N THR A 35 4.52 -7.81 5.95
CA THR A 35 3.21 -8.48 5.88
C THR A 35 2.61 -8.53 4.47
N PHE A 36 3.40 -8.14 3.46
CA PHE A 36 3.01 -8.18 2.05
C PHE A 36 3.84 -9.18 1.26
N ASP A 37 3.23 -9.79 0.24
CA ASP A 37 3.92 -10.51 -0.82
C ASP A 37 4.65 -9.55 -1.76
N PHE A 38 5.81 -9.08 -1.29
CA PHE A 38 6.68 -8.22 -2.07
C PHE A 38 7.07 -8.85 -3.42
N ALA A 39 7.41 -10.13 -3.44
CA ALA A 39 7.90 -10.80 -4.65
C ALA A 39 6.79 -10.90 -5.71
N GLY A 40 5.57 -11.22 -5.29
CA GLY A 40 4.39 -11.19 -6.15
C GLY A 40 4.12 -9.78 -6.69
N PHE A 41 4.22 -8.76 -5.83
CA PHE A 41 3.99 -7.37 -6.22
C PHE A 41 5.03 -6.87 -7.23
N GLU A 42 6.32 -7.08 -6.95
CA GLU A 42 7.41 -6.72 -7.84
C GLU A 42 7.27 -7.41 -9.21
N THR A 43 6.91 -8.70 -9.20
CA THR A 43 6.67 -9.46 -10.43
C THR A 43 5.51 -8.86 -11.23
N LEU A 44 4.40 -8.52 -10.59
CA LEU A 44 3.27 -7.86 -11.26
C LEU A 44 3.70 -6.53 -11.91
N LEU A 45 4.40 -5.67 -11.17
CA LEU A 45 4.87 -4.38 -11.67
C LEU A 45 5.83 -4.54 -12.86
N LYS A 46 6.70 -5.55 -12.86
CA LYS A 46 7.56 -5.88 -14.00
C LYS A 46 6.76 -6.27 -15.24
N ARG A 47 5.70 -7.07 -15.08
CA ARG A 47 4.79 -7.45 -16.19
C ARG A 47 4.07 -6.24 -16.76
N ILE A 48 3.62 -5.33 -15.90
CA ILE A 48 2.99 -4.06 -16.30
C ILE A 48 3.99 -3.21 -17.10
N ARG A 49 5.21 -3.03 -16.60
CA ARG A 49 6.26 -2.28 -17.30
C ARG A 49 6.68 -2.90 -18.63
N ALA A 50 6.56 -4.22 -18.76
CA ALA A 50 6.77 -4.94 -20.01
C ALA A 50 5.58 -4.83 -20.99
N ALA A 51 4.50 -4.14 -20.61
CA ALA A 51 3.27 -4.00 -21.38
C ALA A 51 2.68 -5.36 -21.83
N GLU A 52 2.71 -6.36 -20.94
CA GLU A 52 1.99 -7.61 -21.19
C GLU A 52 0.49 -7.34 -21.31
N PRO A 53 -0.22 -8.06 -22.19
CA PRO A 53 -1.67 -7.88 -22.34
C PRO A 53 -2.44 -8.48 -21.16
N ASP A 54 -3.56 -7.85 -20.81
CA ASP A 54 -4.59 -8.35 -19.89
C ASP A 54 -4.05 -8.88 -18.56
N ILE A 55 -3.40 -7.99 -17.80
CA ILE A 55 -2.75 -8.36 -16.55
C ILE A 55 -3.78 -8.41 -15.43
N ALA A 56 -4.04 -9.61 -14.94
CA ALA A 56 -4.87 -9.81 -13.74
C ALA A 56 -4.14 -9.34 -12.48
N ILE A 57 -4.81 -8.50 -11.68
CA ILE A 57 -4.30 -7.98 -10.40
C ILE A 57 -5.14 -8.46 -9.22
N PRO A 58 -4.52 -8.67 -8.04
CA PRO A 58 -5.27 -8.94 -6.84
C PRO A 58 -5.91 -7.66 -6.28
N VAL A 59 -7.06 -7.79 -5.63
CA VAL A 59 -7.75 -6.69 -4.94
C VAL A 59 -8.04 -7.12 -3.51
N PHE A 60 -7.74 -6.24 -2.54
CA PHE A 60 -8.07 -6.49 -1.14
C PHE A 60 -9.53 -6.19 -0.87
N ASP A 61 -10.28 -7.20 -0.45
CA ASP A 61 -11.69 -7.08 -0.10
C ASP A 61 -11.82 -6.71 1.37
N ARG A 62 -12.09 -5.43 1.64
CA ARG A 62 -12.24 -4.89 3.00
C ARG A 62 -13.44 -5.47 3.76
N SER A 63 -14.44 -6.02 3.06
CA SER A 63 -15.57 -6.66 3.71
C SER A 63 -15.26 -8.07 4.22
N MET A 64 -14.31 -8.74 3.56
CA MET A 64 -13.87 -10.11 3.87
C MET A 64 -12.50 -10.17 4.55
N GLU A 65 -11.79 -9.04 4.62
CA GLU A 65 -10.43 -8.91 5.18
C GLU A 65 -9.37 -9.81 4.51
N LEU A 66 -9.52 -10.08 3.21
CA LEU A 66 -8.64 -10.95 2.43
C LEU A 66 -8.29 -10.40 1.04
N SER A 67 -7.16 -10.86 0.50
CA SER A 67 -6.79 -10.59 -0.90
C SER A 67 -7.48 -11.57 -1.85
N ARG A 68 -8.17 -11.03 -2.85
CA ARG A 68 -8.81 -11.79 -3.93
C ARG A 68 -7.94 -11.75 -5.17
N ALA A 69 -7.36 -12.89 -5.54
CA ALA A 69 -6.58 -13.03 -6.76
C ALA A 69 -7.43 -12.78 -8.01
N ALA A 70 -6.83 -12.21 -9.06
CA ALA A 70 -7.46 -11.95 -10.36
C ALA A 70 -8.82 -11.23 -10.27
N ALA A 71 -8.93 -10.28 -9.33
CA ALA A 71 -10.18 -9.57 -9.06
C ALA A 71 -10.36 -8.31 -9.93
N SER A 72 -9.33 -7.89 -10.66
CA SER A 72 -9.41 -6.86 -11.70
C SER A 72 -8.40 -7.14 -12.82
N ILE A 73 -8.59 -6.53 -13.99
CA ILE A 73 -7.73 -6.66 -15.17
C ILE A 73 -7.23 -5.27 -15.58
N ILE A 74 -5.92 -5.14 -15.79
CA ILE A 74 -5.34 -4.01 -16.51
C ILE A 74 -5.34 -4.36 -18.00
N ALA A 75 -6.11 -3.63 -18.79
CA ALA A 75 -6.18 -3.82 -20.23
C ALA A 75 -4.88 -3.38 -20.92
N ALA A 76 -4.56 -4.02 -22.05
CA ALA A 76 -3.33 -3.77 -22.80
C ALA A 76 -3.18 -2.33 -23.34
N ASP A 77 -4.29 -1.60 -23.51
CA ASP A 77 -4.33 -0.23 -24.01
C ASP A 77 -4.30 0.84 -22.91
N THR A 78 -4.34 0.44 -21.63
CA THR A 78 -4.21 1.33 -20.46
C THR A 78 -2.92 2.15 -20.56
N LYS A 79 -3.02 3.47 -20.43
CA LYS A 79 -1.88 4.39 -20.63
C LYS A 79 -1.22 4.81 -19.33
N PHE A 80 -2.00 4.95 -18.27
CA PHE A 80 -1.52 5.42 -16.98
C PHE A 80 -1.84 4.39 -15.91
N ILE A 81 -0.83 3.96 -15.18
CA ILE A 81 -1.01 3.04 -14.06
C ILE A 81 -0.70 3.82 -12.78
N LEU A 82 -1.72 4.05 -11.96
CA LEU A 82 -1.55 4.62 -10.63
C LEU A 82 -1.34 3.50 -9.63
N VAL A 83 -0.10 3.30 -9.21
CA VAL A 83 0.22 2.37 -8.13
C VAL A 83 0.16 3.12 -6.82
N GLU A 84 -0.67 2.65 -5.88
CA GLU A 84 -0.80 3.28 -4.56
C GLU A 84 -0.40 2.31 -3.44
N GLY A 85 0.19 2.85 -2.37
CA GLY A 85 0.62 2.08 -1.21
C GLY A 85 1.63 2.80 -0.34
N ASN A 86 1.72 2.39 0.93
CA ASN A 86 2.56 3.04 1.93
C ASN A 86 4.07 2.88 1.70
N TYR A 87 4.49 1.83 0.99
CA TYR A 87 5.90 1.40 0.95
C TYR A 87 6.58 1.57 -0.41
N LEU A 88 5.91 2.17 -1.40
CA LEU A 88 6.44 2.35 -2.77
C LEU A 88 7.69 3.25 -2.84
N LEU A 89 7.89 4.07 -1.80
CA LEU A 89 9.04 4.96 -1.63
C LEU A 89 10.00 4.51 -0.52
N LEU A 90 9.75 3.38 0.15
CA LEU A 90 10.59 2.93 1.25
C LEU A 90 11.98 2.53 0.73
N ASP A 91 13.03 3.20 1.19
CA ASP A 91 14.43 2.92 0.86
C ASP A 91 15.00 1.84 1.80
N GLU A 92 14.37 0.68 1.76
CA GLU A 92 14.78 -0.50 2.51
C GLU A 92 14.56 -1.74 1.65
N GLU A 93 15.52 -2.66 1.66
CA GLU A 93 15.36 -3.92 0.94
C GLU A 93 14.21 -4.76 1.54
N PRO A 94 13.37 -5.41 0.71
CA PRO A 94 13.46 -5.44 -0.76
C PRO A 94 12.70 -4.30 -1.47
N TRP A 95 12.00 -3.43 -0.75
CA TRP A 95 11.12 -2.37 -1.27
C TRP A 95 11.83 -1.34 -2.15
N SER A 96 13.08 -1.02 -1.84
CA SER A 96 13.97 -0.18 -2.66
C SER A 96 14.06 -0.64 -4.13
N ARG A 97 13.91 -1.94 -4.40
CA ARG A 97 13.95 -2.51 -5.76
C ARG A 97 12.79 -2.09 -6.66
N LEU A 98 11.70 -1.55 -6.10
CA LEU A 98 10.59 -1.03 -6.89
C LEU A 98 10.93 0.30 -7.56
N ALA A 99 11.94 1.03 -7.08
CA ALA A 99 12.32 2.34 -7.57
C ALA A 99 12.42 2.46 -9.11
N PRO A 100 13.16 1.60 -9.82
CA PRO A 100 13.27 1.65 -11.27
C PRO A 100 12.01 1.23 -12.03
N LEU A 101 10.95 0.77 -11.35
CA LEU A 101 9.71 0.35 -11.99
C LEU A 101 8.72 1.52 -12.18
N PHE A 102 8.91 2.63 -11.48
CA PHE A 102 8.06 3.81 -11.56
C PHE A 102 8.70 4.91 -12.40
N ASP A 103 7.89 5.55 -13.25
CA ASP A 103 8.36 6.68 -14.07
C ASP A 103 8.18 8.03 -13.36
N PHE A 104 7.26 8.10 -12.38
CA PHE A 104 7.00 9.27 -11.57
C PHE A 104 6.46 8.84 -10.20
N SER A 105 6.82 9.57 -9.15
CA SER A 105 6.45 9.25 -7.78
C SER A 105 5.90 10.46 -7.03
N ILE A 106 4.85 10.20 -6.26
CA ILE A 106 4.17 11.21 -5.45
C ILE A 106 4.22 10.76 -3.99
N PHE A 107 4.64 11.66 -3.11
CA PHE A 107 4.48 11.49 -1.66
C PHE A 107 3.39 12.43 -1.15
N VAL A 108 2.41 11.87 -0.45
CA VAL A 108 1.36 12.66 0.21
C VAL A 108 1.82 12.94 1.64
N ASP A 109 2.24 14.17 1.90
CA ASP A 109 2.71 14.62 3.20
C ASP A 109 1.54 15.16 4.02
N VAL A 110 1.25 14.49 5.14
CA VAL A 110 0.12 14.80 6.01
C VAL A 110 0.64 15.05 7.42
N PRO A 111 0.24 16.16 8.08
CA PRO A 111 0.64 16.42 9.46
C PRO A 111 0.31 15.24 10.38
N ARG A 112 1.24 14.89 11.27
CA ARG A 112 1.10 13.75 12.21
C ARG A 112 -0.22 13.77 12.99
N ALA A 113 -0.62 14.94 13.48
CA ALA A 113 -1.88 15.08 14.23
C ALA A 113 -3.11 14.73 13.39
N GLU A 114 -3.11 15.05 12.10
CA GLU A 114 -4.20 14.71 11.18
C GLU A 114 -4.19 13.21 10.82
N LEU A 115 -3.00 12.60 10.67
CA LEU A 115 -2.88 11.15 10.51
C LEU A 115 -3.47 10.41 11.71
N GLU A 116 -3.10 10.80 12.93
CA GLU A 116 -3.62 10.20 14.18
C GLU A 116 -5.14 10.39 14.29
N ARG A 117 -5.67 11.58 13.97
CA ARG A 117 -7.12 11.84 13.97
C ARG A 117 -7.86 10.93 13.00
N ARG A 118 -7.40 10.83 11.74
CA ARG A 118 -8.02 9.96 10.71
C ARG A 118 -7.89 8.48 11.03
N LEU A 119 -6.79 8.06 11.65
CA LEU A 119 -6.59 6.70 12.12
C LEU A 119 -7.62 6.32 13.20
N LEU A 120 -7.82 7.20 14.20
CA LEU A 120 -8.83 6.98 15.24
C LEU A 120 -10.24 6.89 14.66
N GLU A 121 -10.60 7.83 13.79
CA GLU A 121 -11.90 7.86 13.09
C GLU A 121 -12.16 6.54 12.34
N ARG A 122 -11.18 6.09 11.55
CA ARG A 122 -11.25 4.80 10.85
C ARG A 122 -11.42 3.61 11.80
N TRP A 123 -10.70 3.55 12.91
CA TRP A 123 -10.83 2.43 13.84
C TRP A 123 -12.18 2.41 14.57
N HIS A 124 -12.78 3.58 14.81
CA HIS A 124 -14.15 3.70 15.32
C HIS A 124 -15.19 3.21 14.33
N GLU A 125 -15.04 3.51 13.04
CA GLU A 125 -15.90 2.97 11.98
C GLU A 125 -15.84 1.44 11.92
N HIS A 126 -14.70 0.84 12.27
CA HIS A 126 -14.54 -0.61 12.43
C HIS A 126 -15.02 -1.16 13.80
N GLY A 127 -15.65 -0.32 14.63
CA GLY A 127 -16.25 -0.73 15.90
C GLY A 127 -15.26 -0.97 17.05
N ARG A 128 -14.01 -0.52 16.95
CA ARG A 128 -13.04 -0.62 18.07
C ARG A 128 -13.31 0.43 19.15
N SER A 129 -13.02 0.05 20.39
CA SER A 129 -12.99 0.99 21.52
C SER A 129 -11.89 2.04 21.31
N ASP A 130 -12.03 3.23 21.91
CA ASP A 130 -11.01 4.29 21.84
C ASP A 130 -9.66 3.83 22.44
N GLU A 131 -9.70 3.06 23.52
CA GLU A 131 -8.50 2.50 24.15
C GLU A 131 -7.77 1.53 23.21
N ASP A 132 -8.50 0.56 22.63
CA ASP A 132 -7.92 -0.43 21.71
C ASP A 132 -7.43 0.22 20.40
N ALA A 133 -8.16 1.21 19.90
CA ALA A 133 -7.76 1.97 18.72
C ALA A 133 -6.43 2.71 18.97
N ARG A 134 -6.33 3.46 20.07
CA ARG A 134 -5.10 4.17 20.44
C ARG A 134 -3.93 3.22 20.67
N ALA A 135 -4.16 2.10 21.36
CA ALA A 135 -3.14 1.09 21.60
C ALA A 135 -2.62 0.50 20.28
N TRP A 136 -3.51 0.21 19.33
CA TRP A 136 -3.13 -0.30 18.01
C TRP A 136 -2.38 0.73 17.16
N ILE A 137 -2.87 1.97 17.13
CA ILE A 137 -2.21 3.08 16.43
C ILE A 137 -0.78 3.26 16.95
N ALA A 138 -0.60 3.31 18.27
CA ALA A 138 0.70 3.51 18.89
C ALA A 138 1.67 2.33 18.67
N SER A 139 1.16 1.10 18.67
CA SER A 139 2.00 -0.11 18.57
C SER A 139 2.24 -0.60 17.14
N ASN A 140 1.41 -0.22 16.17
CA ASN A 140 1.49 -0.72 14.80
C ASN A 140 1.44 0.40 13.73
N ASP A 141 0.37 1.19 13.65
CA ASP A 141 0.19 2.16 12.55
C ASP A 141 1.28 3.26 12.57
N MET A 142 1.51 3.90 13.73
CA MET A 142 2.51 4.96 13.86
C MET A 142 3.94 4.47 13.64
N PRO A 143 4.37 3.32 14.19
CA PRO A 143 5.68 2.75 13.85
C PRO A 143 5.88 2.52 12.35
N ASN A 144 4.83 2.13 11.62
CA ASN A 144 4.91 1.96 10.17
C ASN A 144 5.06 3.30 9.44
N ILE A 145 4.29 4.31 9.86
CA ILE A 145 4.41 5.69 9.35
C ILE A 145 5.80 6.26 9.62
N ASP A 146 6.28 6.15 10.86
CA ASP A 146 7.59 6.65 11.28
C ASP A 146 8.73 5.97 10.49
N ARG A 147 8.60 4.66 10.19
CA ARG A 147 9.56 3.93 9.35
C ARG A 147 9.62 4.51 7.93
N VAL A 148 8.48 4.83 7.32
CA VAL A 148 8.43 5.45 5.99
C VAL A 148 9.00 6.87 6.02
N LEU A 149 8.58 7.70 6.97
CA LEU A 149 9.06 9.09 7.08
C LEU A 149 10.58 9.16 7.29
N ALA A 150 11.14 8.24 8.08
CA ALA A 150 12.57 8.21 8.37
C ALA A 150 13.43 7.63 7.23
N ARG A 151 12.85 6.81 6.35
CA ARG A 151 13.62 5.99 5.39
C ARG A 151 13.08 6.03 3.96
N ARG A 152 12.21 6.96 3.60
CA ARG A 152 11.76 7.08 2.21
C ARG A 152 12.84 7.72 1.34
N ARG A 153 12.91 7.28 0.09
CA ARG A 153 13.60 8.02 -0.97
C ARG A 153 12.85 9.34 -1.29
N PRO A 154 13.52 10.33 -1.90
CA PRO A 154 12.85 11.51 -2.45
C PRO A 154 11.76 11.10 -3.45
N ALA A 155 10.64 11.83 -3.43
CA ALA A 155 9.59 11.71 -4.44
C ALA A 155 9.78 12.81 -5.49
N ASP A 156 9.29 12.59 -6.70
CA ASP A 156 9.31 13.61 -7.76
C ASP A 156 8.38 14.78 -7.44
N LEU A 157 7.29 14.50 -6.73
CA LEU A 157 6.34 15.48 -6.21
C LEU A 157 5.96 15.16 -4.76
N VAL A 158 5.92 16.20 -3.92
CA VAL A 158 5.35 16.13 -2.58
C VAL A 158 4.09 16.98 -2.55
N ILE A 159 2.98 16.41 -2.11
CA ILE A 159 1.70 17.11 -1.95
C ILE A 159 1.37 17.15 -0.46
N GLY A 160 1.20 18.34 0.11
CA GLY A 160 0.82 18.52 1.51
C GLY A 160 0.66 20.00 1.86
N ASP A 161 0.02 20.29 2.99
CA ASP A 161 -0.29 21.66 3.45
C ASP A 161 0.92 22.38 4.08
N HIS A 162 2.13 22.04 3.65
CA HIS A 162 3.37 22.71 4.04
C HIS A 162 3.85 23.61 2.89
N ALA A 163 3.05 24.62 2.58
CA ALA A 163 3.48 25.80 1.82
C ALA A 163 3.92 26.92 2.78
#